data_AF-A0ABD3RC33-F1
#
_entry.id   AF-A0ABD3RC33-F1
#
_cell.length_a   1.000
_cell.length_b   1.000
_cell.length_c   1.000
_cell.angle_alpha   90.00
_cell.angle_beta   90.00
_cell.angle_gamma   90.00
#
_symmetry.space_group_name_H-M   'P 1'
#
loop_
_entity.id
_entity.type
_entity.pdbx_description
1 polymer ?
#
loop_
_entity_poly.entity_id
_entity_poly.type
_entity_poly.pdbx_seq_one_letter_code
_entity_poly.pdbx_strand_id
1 'polypeptide(L)'
;MVISYLRNGTIMLVISHSRAFHHNHRGPLRSLSASIQSTKSHLDPDIAAQFTIQVCTSTSCTRKLNEAGLDQYHVLGEIYARAQSVNLEKIMIIEDGGCQGGKNCKMGPCVAILHNDFFGNVALEGMNSNELLERVFHNILTNDDVERVWNCVENAISLMEAESQNDDD
;
A
#
# COMPACT_ATOMS: atom_id res chain seq x y z
N MET A 1 8.09 13.05 -12.89
CA MET A 1 8.73 11.90 -13.57
C MET A 1 7.65 10.85 -13.70
N VAL A 2 7.29 10.52 -14.94
CA VAL A 2 6.11 9.70 -15.30
C VAL A 2 6.58 8.26 -15.44
N ILE A 3 5.95 7.31 -14.74
CA ILE A 3 6.14 5.89 -15.00
C ILE A 3 4.92 5.41 -15.76
N SER A 4 5.12 5.06 -17.02
CA SER A 4 4.10 4.54 -17.93
C SER A 4 3.98 3.02 -17.77
N TYR A 5 2.76 2.49 -17.84
CA TYR A 5 2.50 1.05 -17.94
C TYR A 5 1.71 0.76 -19.22
N LEU A 6 1.95 -0.41 -19.81
CA LEU A 6 1.27 -0.92 -20.99
C LEU A 6 0.57 -2.23 -20.62
N ARG A 7 -0.75 -2.27 -20.74
CA ARG A 7 -1.51 -3.52 -20.91
C ARG A 7 -2.68 -3.23 -21.87
N ASN A 8 -2.74 -3.95 -22.99
CA ASN A 8 -3.86 -4.00 -23.94
C ASN A 8 -4.38 -2.68 -24.55
N GLY A 9 -3.49 -1.75 -24.91
CA GLY A 9 -3.82 -0.72 -25.92
C GLY A 9 -4.76 0.42 -25.49
N THR A 10 -5.28 0.42 -24.27
CA THR A 10 -6.05 1.54 -23.71
C THR A 10 -5.18 2.33 -22.73
N ILE A 11 -5.10 3.65 -22.95
CA ILE A 11 -4.36 4.59 -22.09
C ILE A 11 -5.23 4.88 -20.86
N MET A 12 -4.92 4.26 -19.73
CA MET A 12 -5.41 4.69 -18.43
C MET A 12 -4.47 5.76 -17.87
N LEU A 13 -4.97 7.00 -17.89
CA LEU A 13 -4.27 8.20 -17.49
C LEU A 13 -4.65 8.54 -16.04
N VAL A 14 -3.87 8.11 -15.05
CA VAL A 14 -4.06 8.61 -13.68
C VAL A 14 -3.47 10.02 -13.61
N ILE A 15 -4.29 11.02 -13.96
CA ILE A 15 -3.96 12.43 -13.75
C ILE A 15 -4.08 12.72 -12.25
N SER A 16 -2.96 12.70 -11.53
CA SER A 16 -2.84 13.54 -10.36
C SER A 16 -2.92 15.00 -10.82
N HIS A 17 -4.09 15.62 -10.69
CA HIS A 17 -4.27 17.05 -10.92
C HIS A 17 -3.46 17.82 -9.87
N SER A 18 -2.22 18.19 -10.19
CA SER A 18 -1.57 19.33 -9.55
C SER A 18 -2.30 20.60 -9.98
N ARG A 19 -3.31 21.02 -9.23
CA ARG A 19 -3.81 22.40 -9.31
C ARG A 19 -2.75 23.31 -8.70
N ALA A 20 -1.94 23.93 -9.56
CA ALA A 20 -1.22 25.14 -9.22
C ALA A 20 -2.23 26.23 -8.89
N PHE A 21 -2.38 26.56 -7.60
CA PHE A 21 -3.23 27.65 -7.15
C PHE A 21 -2.40 28.94 -7.11
N HIS A 22 -2.65 29.83 -8.06
CA HIS A 22 -2.22 31.22 -8.00
C HIS A 22 -2.95 31.95 -6.86
N HIS A 23 -2.21 32.70 -6.05
CA HIS A 23 -2.74 33.68 -5.09
C HIS A 23 -3.61 34.73 -5.79
N ASN A 24 -4.88 34.91 -5.37
CA ASN A 24 -5.37 36.13 -4.68
C ASN A 24 -6.89 36.12 -4.41
N HIS A 25 -7.28 36.90 -3.38
CA HIS A 25 -8.62 37.38 -2.98
C HIS A 25 -9.50 36.57 -2.00
N ARG A 26 -9.43 37.03 -0.74
CA ARG A 26 -10.46 37.17 0.32
C ARG A 26 -11.86 36.55 0.06
N GLY A 27 -12.23 35.60 0.91
CA GLY A 27 -13.61 35.17 1.19
C GLY A 27 -13.68 34.37 2.52
N PRO A 28 -14.78 34.41 3.29
CA PRO A 28 -14.80 33.96 4.68
C PRO A 28 -14.86 32.42 4.81
N LEU A 29 -14.18 31.95 5.86
CA LEU A 29 -14.05 30.57 6.33
C LEU A 29 -15.40 29.86 6.44
N ARG A 30 -15.63 28.86 5.58
CA ARG A 30 -16.52 27.73 5.90
C ARG A 30 -15.64 26.55 6.27
N SER A 31 -15.61 26.26 7.56
CA SER A 31 -15.08 25.02 8.13
C SER A 31 -15.88 23.86 7.56
N LEU A 32 -15.34 23.18 6.55
CA LEU A 32 -15.76 21.84 6.17
C LEU A 32 -14.85 20.89 6.94
N SER A 33 -15.25 20.61 8.18
CA SER A 33 -14.82 19.42 8.90
C SER A 33 -15.36 18.22 8.11
N ALA A 34 -14.59 17.75 7.14
CA ALA A 34 -14.77 16.44 6.53
C ALA A 34 -14.43 15.41 7.61
N SER A 35 -15.43 14.99 8.36
CA SER A 35 -15.36 13.76 9.13
C SER A 35 -15.12 12.63 8.13
N ILE A 36 -13.90 12.10 8.09
CA ILE A 36 -13.62 10.81 7.48
C ILE A 36 -14.39 9.80 8.34
N GLN A 37 -15.63 9.51 7.93
CA GLN A 37 -16.39 8.40 8.45
C GLN A 37 -15.69 7.15 7.96
N SER A 38 -14.86 6.56 8.83
CA SER A 38 -14.43 5.17 8.71
C SER A 38 -15.65 4.29 8.96
N THR A 39 -16.54 4.21 7.97
CA THR A 39 -17.38 3.03 7.80
C THR A 39 -16.43 1.93 7.40
N LYS A 40 -16.36 0.83 8.17
CA LYS A 40 -15.60 -0.37 7.76
C LYS A 40 -15.99 -0.68 6.32
N SER A 41 -15.14 -0.31 5.37
CA SER A 41 -15.32 -0.61 3.96
C SER A 41 -15.23 -2.12 3.87
N HIS A 42 -16.33 -2.73 3.45
CA HIS A 42 -16.32 -4.14 3.14
C HIS A 42 -15.51 -4.28 1.85
N LEU A 43 -14.23 -4.63 1.99
CA LEU A 43 -13.35 -4.83 0.84
C LEU A 43 -13.80 -6.05 0.04
N ASP A 44 -13.79 -5.93 -1.29
CA ASP A 44 -14.12 -7.04 -2.18
C ASP A 44 -13.14 -8.22 -1.98
N PRO A 45 -13.63 -9.41 -1.57
CA PRO A 45 -12.79 -10.59 -1.34
C PRO A 45 -12.06 -11.09 -2.59
N ASP A 46 -12.68 -11.02 -3.76
CA ASP A 46 -12.13 -11.58 -4.99
C ASP A 46 -10.99 -10.69 -5.53
N ILE A 47 -11.10 -9.37 -5.35
CA ILE A 47 -10.00 -8.44 -5.62
C ILE A 47 -8.91 -8.59 -4.55
N ALA A 48 -9.27 -8.65 -3.28
CA ALA A 48 -8.32 -8.84 -2.18
C ALA A 48 -7.47 -10.12 -2.35
N ALA A 49 -8.06 -11.21 -2.85
CA ALA A 49 -7.39 -12.48 -3.12
C ALA A 49 -6.28 -12.37 -4.19
N GLN A 50 -6.25 -11.30 -4.97
CA GLN A 50 -5.24 -11.08 -6.00
C GLN A 50 -3.95 -10.49 -5.44
N PHE A 51 -3.97 -10.01 -4.20
CA PHE A 51 -2.83 -9.41 -3.54
C PHE A 51 -2.10 -10.39 -2.61
N THR A 52 -0.79 -10.24 -2.55
CA THR A 52 0.07 -10.88 -1.55
C THR A 52 0.90 -9.83 -0.83
N ILE A 53 0.90 -9.86 0.49
CA ILE A 53 1.75 -9.01 1.33
C ILE A 53 2.93 -9.84 1.85
N GLN A 54 4.15 -9.48 1.44
CA GLN A 54 5.39 -10.14 1.88
C GLN A 54 6.18 -9.27 2.85
N VAL A 55 6.35 -9.75 4.07
CA VAL A 55 7.19 -9.09 5.09
C VAL A 55 8.60 -9.65 5.05
N CYS A 56 9.59 -8.80 4.80
CA CYS A 56 10.97 -9.27 4.63
C CYS A 56 11.59 -9.72 5.97
N THR A 57 11.89 -11.01 6.09
CA THR A 57 12.55 -11.63 7.26
C THR A 57 14.04 -11.90 7.04
N SER A 58 14.63 -11.29 6.00
CA SER A 58 16.07 -11.37 5.77
C SER A 58 16.86 -10.83 6.96
N THR A 59 18.08 -11.34 7.16
CA THR A 59 18.95 -10.96 8.29
C THR A 59 19.11 -9.44 8.45
N SER A 60 19.13 -8.67 7.36
CA SER A 60 19.28 -7.20 7.42
C SER A 60 18.03 -6.48 7.91
N CYS A 61 16.83 -7.00 7.60
CA CYS A 61 15.56 -6.44 8.09
C CYS A 61 15.32 -6.89 9.54
N THR A 62 15.49 -8.17 9.82
CA THR A 62 15.38 -8.74 11.17
C THR A 62 16.34 -8.08 12.14
N ARG A 63 17.57 -7.78 11.74
CA ARG A 63 18.51 -7.05 12.59
C ARG A 63 17.99 -5.67 12.99
N LYS A 64 17.35 -4.93 12.08
CA LYS A 64 16.80 -3.59 12.37
C LYS A 64 15.56 -3.66 13.26
N LEU A 65 14.71 -4.67 13.09
CA LEU A 65 13.62 -4.95 14.04
C LEU A 65 14.17 -5.19 15.44
N ASN A 66 15.19 -6.05 15.55
CA ASN A 66 15.83 -6.35 16.82
C ASN A 66 16.49 -5.10 17.45
N GLU A 67 17.12 -4.25 16.65
CA GLU A 67 17.68 -2.96 17.09
C GLU A 67 16.60 -2.01 17.64
N ALA A 68 15.37 -2.12 17.14
CA ALA A 68 14.19 -1.41 17.66
C ALA A 68 13.49 -2.13 18.82
N GLY A 69 14.01 -3.28 19.28
CA GLY A 69 13.41 -4.08 20.36
C GLY A 69 12.19 -4.91 19.93
N LEU A 70 12.00 -5.11 18.63
CA LEU A 70 10.89 -5.87 18.04
C LEU A 70 11.35 -7.25 17.61
N ASP A 71 10.47 -8.24 17.70
CA ASP A 71 10.75 -9.57 17.18
C ASP A 71 10.65 -9.60 15.64
N GLN A 72 11.25 -10.63 15.03
CA GLN A 72 11.34 -10.75 13.58
C GLN A 72 9.99 -10.92 12.86
N TYR A 73 8.93 -11.29 13.58
CA TYR A 73 7.58 -11.46 13.06
C TYR A 73 6.63 -10.34 13.51
N HIS A 74 7.11 -9.33 14.23
CA HIS A 74 6.30 -8.23 14.73
C HIS A 74 5.44 -7.60 13.61
N VAL A 75 6.09 -7.16 12.53
CA VAL A 75 5.41 -6.53 11.38
C VAL A 75 4.45 -7.49 10.68
N LEU A 76 4.80 -8.77 10.58
CA LEU A 76 3.94 -9.79 9.99
C LEU A 76 2.67 -9.98 10.82
N GLY A 77 2.80 -10.07 12.14
CA GLY A 77 1.69 -10.21 13.07
C GLY A 77 0.74 -9.02 13.03
N GLU A 78 1.27 -7.79 12.98
CA GLU A 78 0.46 -6.57 12.89
C GLU A 78 -0.32 -6.48 11.57
N ILE A 79 0.31 -6.79 10.44
CA ILE A 79 -0.39 -6.83 9.14
C ILE A 79 -1.48 -7.92 9.15
N TYR A 80 -1.17 -9.09 9.69
CA TYR A 80 -2.14 -10.19 9.82
C TYR A 80 -3.34 -9.78 10.68
N ALA A 81 -3.11 -9.07 11.79
CA ALA A 81 -4.17 -8.56 12.66
C ALA A 81 -5.08 -7.54 11.92
N ARG A 82 -4.52 -6.69 11.04
CA ARG A 82 -5.31 -5.79 10.20
C ARG A 82 -6.22 -6.57 9.25
N ALA A 83 -5.68 -7.56 8.54
CA ALA A 83 -6.47 -8.41 7.65
C ALA A 83 -7.58 -9.17 8.40
N GLN A 84 -7.28 -9.70 9.58
CA GLN A 84 -8.27 -10.37 10.42
C GLN A 84 -9.39 -9.42 10.85
N SER A 85 -9.09 -8.15 11.11
CA SER A 85 -10.09 -7.16 11.53
C SER A 85 -11.15 -6.85 10.47
N VAL A 86 -10.85 -7.18 9.20
CA VAL A 86 -11.73 -7.04 8.03
C VAL A 86 -12.10 -8.38 7.36
N ASN A 87 -11.78 -9.51 8.01
CA ASN A 87 -12.04 -10.88 7.52
C ASN A 87 -11.35 -11.26 6.19
N LEU A 88 -10.17 -10.70 5.91
CA LEU A 88 -9.38 -11.04 4.71
C LEU A 88 -8.25 -12.04 4.99
N GLU A 89 -8.02 -12.44 6.24
CA GLU A 89 -6.87 -13.26 6.66
C GLU A 89 -6.81 -14.67 6.06
N LYS A 90 -7.95 -15.15 5.53
CA LYS A 90 -8.07 -16.45 4.86
C LYS A 90 -8.11 -16.34 3.33
N ILE A 91 -8.13 -15.12 2.81
CA ILE A 91 -8.37 -14.81 1.40
C ILE A 91 -7.12 -14.20 0.79
N MET A 92 -6.56 -13.18 1.45
CA MET A 92 -5.33 -12.52 1.05
C MET A 92 -4.12 -13.27 1.62
N ILE A 93 -3.08 -13.46 0.80
CA ILE A 93 -1.85 -14.10 1.26
C ILE A 93 -1.01 -13.07 2.03
N ILE A 94 -0.68 -13.39 3.28
CA ILE A 94 0.18 -12.59 4.15
C ILE A 94 1.25 -13.51 4.69
N GLU A 95 2.49 -13.31 4.25
CA GLU A 95 3.56 -14.26 4.49
C GLU A 95 4.90 -13.56 4.78
N ASP A 96 5.83 -14.31 5.37
CA ASP A 96 7.21 -13.89 5.41
C ASP A 96 7.88 -14.09 4.05
N GLY A 97 8.72 -13.12 3.68
CA GLY A 97 9.37 -13.06 2.39
C GLY A 97 10.89 -12.95 2.50
N GLY A 98 11.55 -13.31 1.40
CA GLY A 98 13.00 -13.17 1.26
C GLY A 98 13.50 -11.72 1.16
N CYS A 99 14.79 -11.57 0.88
CA CYS A 99 15.41 -10.27 0.66
C CYS A 99 14.79 -9.55 -0.55
N GLN A 100 14.25 -8.34 -0.33
CA GLN A 100 13.61 -7.53 -1.35
C GLN A 100 14.62 -6.71 -2.19
N GLY A 101 15.84 -7.23 -2.35
CA GLY A 101 16.98 -6.53 -2.93
C GLY A 101 17.85 -5.83 -1.88
N GLY A 102 19.16 -5.99 -1.97
CA GLY A 102 20.10 -5.54 -0.93
C GLY A 102 20.03 -4.03 -0.63
N LYS A 103 19.70 -3.21 -1.65
CA LYS A 103 19.45 -1.77 -1.48
C LYS A 103 18.21 -1.51 -0.60
N ASN A 104 17.12 -2.22 -0.83
CA ASN A 104 15.89 -2.10 -0.04
C ASN A 104 16.11 -2.57 1.38
N CYS A 105 16.71 -3.74 1.58
CA CYS A 105 16.99 -4.26 2.92
C CYS A 105 17.98 -3.39 3.72
N LYS A 106 18.79 -2.54 3.06
CA LYS A 106 19.59 -1.51 3.74
C LYS A 106 18.72 -0.42 4.38
N MET A 107 17.57 -0.11 3.76
CA MET A 107 16.56 0.84 4.24
C MET A 107 15.40 0.18 5.00
N GLY A 108 15.44 -1.14 5.20
CA GLY A 108 14.38 -1.89 5.87
C GLY A 108 14.14 -1.51 7.34
N PRO A 109 13.21 -2.17 8.04
CA PRO A 109 12.45 -3.36 7.61
C PRO A 109 11.56 -3.09 6.40
N CYS A 110 11.42 -4.10 5.52
CA CYS A 110 10.75 -3.95 4.23
C CYS A 110 9.46 -4.75 4.16
N VAL A 111 8.45 -4.19 3.49
CA VAL A 111 7.24 -4.91 3.09
C VAL A 111 7.04 -4.73 1.58
N ALA A 112 6.82 -5.83 0.89
CA ALA A 112 6.53 -5.85 -0.55
C ALA A 112 5.09 -6.28 -0.79
N ILE A 113 4.48 -5.70 -1.82
CA ILE A 113 3.14 -6.10 -2.28
C ILE A 113 3.31 -6.73 -3.65
N LEU A 114 2.69 -7.88 -3.85
CA LEU A 114 2.57 -8.54 -5.14
C LEU A 114 1.10 -8.56 -5.55
N HIS A 115 0.89 -8.66 -6.85
CA HIS A 115 -0.43 -8.79 -7.44
C HIS A 115 -0.38 -9.81 -8.58
N ASN A 116 -1.37 -10.68 -8.69
CA ASN A 116 -1.37 -11.84 -9.60
C ASN A 116 -1.17 -11.48 -11.08
N ASP A 117 -1.56 -10.27 -11.48
CA ASP A 117 -1.40 -9.78 -12.85
C ASP A 117 -0.01 -9.24 -13.21
N PHE A 118 0.88 -9.08 -12.24
CA PHE A 118 2.16 -8.42 -12.43
C PHE A 118 3.34 -9.28 -11.98
N PHE A 119 4.45 -9.16 -12.69
CA PHE A 119 5.70 -9.79 -12.28
C PHE A 119 6.47 -8.90 -11.31
N GLY A 120 6.74 -9.43 -10.13
CA GLY A 120 7.48 -8.74 -9.06
C GLY A 120 6.62 -7.77 -8.27
N ASN A 121 7.28 -6.93 -7.48
CA ASN A 121 6.59 -6.05 -6.54
C ASN A 121 5.84 -4.94 -7.29
N VAL A 122 4.63 -4.63 -6.82
CA VAL A 122 3.82 -3.53 -7.32
C VAL A 122 3.97 -2.29 -6.44
N ALA A 123 3.91 -1.13 -7.08
CA ALA A 123 3.85 0.15 -6.38
C ALA A 123 2.38 0.55 -6.22
N LEU A 124 2.01 1.04 -5.05
CA LEU A 124 0.62 1.40 -4.75
C LEU A 124 0.48 2.91 -4.56
N GLU A 125 -0.72 3.42 -4.81
CA GLU A 125 -1.07 4.79 -4.46
C GLU A 125 -0.96 5.00 -2.93
N GLY A 126 -0.37 6.13 -2.53
CA GLY A 126 -0.09 6.44 -1.12
C GLY A 126 1.34 6.13 -0.67
N MET A 127 2.12 5.39 -1.46
CA MET A 127 3.57 5.22 -1.23
C MET A 127 4.32 6.56 -1.33
N ASN A 128 5.35 6.75 -0.51
CA ASN A 128 6.23 7.90 -0.68
C ASN A 128 7.10 7.74 -1.93
N SER A 129 7.78 8.82 -2.37
CA SER A 129 8.51 8.81 -3.64
C SER A 129 9.63 7.76 -3.74
N ASN A 130 10.29 7.44 -2.63
CA ASN A 130 11.33 6.42 -2.61
C ASN A 130 10.72 5.02 -2.68
N GLU A 131 9.66 4.77 -1.92
CA GLU A 131 8.95 3.49 -1.92
C GLU A 131 8.30 3.21 -3.27
N LEU A 132 7.73 4.23 -3.92
CA LEU A 132 7.14 4.12 -5.25
C LEU A 132 8.19 3.76 -6.30
N LEU A 133 9.37 4.36 -6.21
CA LEU A 133 10.48 4.09 -7.12
C LEU A 133 11.02 2.66 -6.96
N GLU A 134 11.20 2.21 -5.71
CA GLU A 134 11.74 0.89 -5.41
C GLU A 134 10.68 -0.22 -5.34
N ARG A 135 9.39 0.16 -5.38
CA ARG A 135 8.21 -0.71 -5.27
C ARG A 135 8.19 -1.55 -3.99
N VAL A 136 8.69 -0.97 -2.90
CA VAL A 136 8.85 -1.64 -1.60
C VAL A 136 8.65 -0.59 -0.51
N PHE A 137 7.90 -0.92 0.52
CA PHE A 137 7.77 -0.11 1.72
C PHE A 137 9.01 -0.25 2.59
N HIS A 138 9.48 0.84 3.18
CA HIS A 138 10.69 0.88 4.01
C HIS A 138 10.40 1.40 5.42
N ASN A 139 11.33 1.13 6.34
CA ASN A 139 11.27 1.59 7.74
C ASN A 139 9.95 1.23 8.46
N ILE A 140 9.44 0.01 8.25
CA ILE A 140 8.21 -0.44 8.92
C ILE A 140 8.53 -0.92 10.33
N LEU A 141 8.32 -0.04 11.31
CA LEU A 141 8.70 -0.27 12.71
C LEU A 141 7.58 -0.01 13.70
N THR A 142 6.61 0.83 13.33
CA THR A 142 5.52 1.26 14.22
C THR A 142 4.16 0.84 13.67
N ASN A 143 3.12 0.92 14.51
CA ASN A 143 1.75 0.68 14.07
C ASN A 143 1.29 1.67 12.99
N ASP A 144 1.77 2.91 13.03
CA ASP A 144 1.49 3.91 12.00
C ASP A 144 2.13 3.53 10.66
N ASP A 145 3.31 2.90 10.69
CA ASP A 145 3.95 2.39 9.48
C ASP A 145 3.18 1.21 8.90
N VAL A 146 2.71 0.29 9.75
CA VAL A 146 1.85 -0.82 9.33
C VAL A 146 0.53 -0.31 8.75
N GLU A 147 -0.08 0.68 9.39
CA GLU A 147 -1.30 1.31 8.92
C GLU A 147 -1.13 1.97 7.55
N ARG A 148 0.02 2.60 7.32
CA ARG A 148 0.36 3.16 6.00
C ARG A 148 0.44 2.09 4.92
N VAL A 149 1.07 0.94 5.20
CA VAL A 149 1.08 -0.20 4.26
C VAL A 149 -0.33 -0.67 3.98
N TRP A 150 -1.11 -0.89 5.04
CA TRP A 150 -2.48 -1.40 4.95
C TRP A 150 -3.39 -0.47 4.15
N ASN A 151 -3.39 0.83 4.46
CA ASN A 151 -4.21 1.83 3.77
C ASN A 151 -3.89 1.89 2.27
N CYS A 152 -2.63 1.70 1.86
CA CYS A 152 -2.29 1.63 0.44
C CYS A 152 -2.92 0.41 -0.24
N VAL A 153 -2.95 -0.74 0.44
CA VAL A 153 -3.60 -1.98 -0.06
C VAL A 153 -5.12 -1.80 -0.13
N GLU A 154 -5.75 -1.28 0.93
CA GLU A 154 -7.20 -1.02 0.95
C GLU A 154 -7.62 -0.06 -0.16
N ASN A 155 -6.85 1.01 -0.37
CA ASN A 155 -7.09 1.95 -1.45
C ASN A 155 -6.96 1.27 -2.82
N ALA A 156 -5.94 0.44 -3.03
CA ALA A 156 -5.77 -0.29 -4.28
C ALA A 156 -6.95 -1.22 -4.58
N ILE A 157 -7.42 -1.98 -3.58
CA ILE A 157 -8.59 -2.85 -3.71
C ILE A 157 -9.83 -2.03 -4.08
N SER A 158 -10.06 -0.93 -3.36
CA SER A 158 -11.24 -0.07 -3.58
C SER A 158 -11.24 0.58 -4.96
N LEU A 159 -10.07 0.97 -5.47
CA LEU A 159 -9.93 1.53 -6.81
C LEU A 159 -10.22 0.48 -7.89
N MET A 160 -9.70 -0.74 -7.74
CA MET A 160 -9.96 -1.83 -8.66
C MET A 160 -11.44 -2.27 -8.65
N GLU A 161 -12.09 -2.23 -7.49
CA GLU A 161 -13.54 -2.49 -7.37
C GLU A 161 -14.35 -1.43 -8.14
N ALA A 162 -14.02 -0.16 -7.94
CA ALA A 162 -14.67 0.94 -8.65
C ALA A 162 -14.45 0.86 -10.17
N GLU A 163 -13.26 0.48 -10.63
CA GLU A 163 -12.98 0.28 -12.05
C GLU A 163 -13.76 -0.89 -12.65
N SER A 164 -13.87 -2.01 -11.92
CA SER A 164 -14.60 -3.20 -12.38
C SER A 164 -16.10 -2.95 -12.59
N GLN A 165 -16.69 -2.04 -11.81
CA GLN A 165 -18.11 -1.68 -11.92
C GLN A 165 -18.41 -0.75 -13.11
N ASN A 166 -17.41 -0.06 -13.67
CA ASN A 166 -17.61 0.90 -14.75
C ASN A 166 -17.49 0.29 -16.17
N ASP A 167 -17.04 -0.96 -16.28
CA ASP A 167 -16.84 -1.64 -17.57
C ASP A 167 -18.10 -2.40 -18.09
N ASP A 168 -19.17 -2.45 -17.28
CA ASP A 168 -20.41 -3.20 -17.57
C ASP A 168 -21.60 -2.31 -18.04
N ASP A 169 -21.41 -1.00 -18.21
CA ASP A 169 -22.41 -0.02 -18.72
C ASP A 169 -22.12 0.45 -20.16
#